data_AF-A0A8T5ZRT3-F1
#
_entry.id   AF-A0A8T5ZRT3-F1
#
_cell.length_a   1.000
_cell.length_b   1.000
_cell.length_c   1.000
_cell.angle_alpha   90.00
_cell.angle_beta   90.00
_cell.angle_gamma   90.00
#
_symmetry.space_group_name_H-M   'P 1'
#
loop_
_entity.id
_entity.type
_entity.pdbx_description
1 polymer ?
#
loop_
_entity_poly.entity_id
_entity_poly.type
_entity_poly.pdbx_seq_one_letter_code
_entity_poly.pdbx_strand_id
1 'polypeptide(L)' 'GQHLMLEIEDNAGLYQPVTNASGLGMNLVDKRLRERFGDDYGISVACEPDSYTRITLRLPWRDEA' A
#
# COMPACT_ATOMS: atom_id res chain seq x y z
N GLY A 1 2.25 -3.79 17.41
CA GLY A 1 3.69 -3.72 17.74
C GLY A 1 4.22 -2.35 17.34
N GLN A 2 5.55 -2.17 17.25
CA GLN A 2 6.10 -1.03 16.50
C GLN A 2 5.98 -1.35 15.00
N HIS A 3 5.55 -0.38 14.20
CA HIS A 3 5.37 -0.52 12.76
C HIS A 3 6.17 0.57 12.02
N LEU A 4 6.75 0.22 10.88
CA LEU A 4 7.31 1.19 9.94
C LEU A 4 6.23 1.63 8.97
N MET A 5 6.02 2.93 8.85
CA MET A 5 5.12 3.54 7.87
C MET A 5 5.97 4.15 6.75
N LEU A 6 5.82 3.65 5.53
CA LEU A 6 6.48 4.20 4.33
C LEU A 6 5.43 4.83 3.43
N GLU A 7 5.60 6.11 3.12
CA GLU A 7 4.75 6.85 2.19
C GLU A 7 5.49 7.09 0.88
N ILE A 8 4.83 6.78 -0.23
CA ILE A 8 5.30 7.03 -1.59
C ILE A 8 4.23 7.88 -2.26
N GLU A 9 4.61 9.08 -2.71
CA GLU A 9 3.68 10.04 -3.31
C GLU A 9 4.14 10.48 -4.69
N ASP A 10 3.20 10.50 -5.63
CA ASP A 10 3.31 11.26 -6.88
C ASP A 10 2.30 12.42 -6.89
N ASN A 11 2.56 13.43 -7.71
CA ASN A 11 1.77 14.65 -7.82
C ASN A 11 0.80 14.66 -9.01
N ALA A 12 0.44 13.50 -9.56
CA ALA A 12 -0.46 13.42 -10.71
C ALA A 12 -1.93 13.33 -10.30
N GLY A 13 -2.24 12.57 -9.24
CA GLY A 13 -3.62 12.38 -8.77
C GLY A 13 -4.52 11.64 -9.77
N LEU A 14 -3.94 10.82 -10.65
CA LEU A 14 -4.67 10.11 -11.71
C LEU A 14 -5.09 8.68 -11.33
N TYR A 15 -4.81 8.24 -10.10
CA TYR A 15 -5.15 6.88 -9.68
C TYR A 15 -6.66 6.67 -9.59
N GLN A 16 -7.14 5.64 -10.28
CA GLN A 16 -8.53 5.20 -10.21
C GLN A 16 -8.58 3.75 -9.73
N PRO A 17 -9.22 3.46 -8.58
CA PRO A 17 -9.35 2.09 -8.10
C PRO A 17 -10.31 1.33 -9.02
N VAL A 18 -9.76 0.44 -9.85
CA VAL A 18 -10.58 -0.43 -10.70
C VAL A 18 -11.05 -1.61 -9.84
N THR A 19 -12.36 -1.77 -9.70
CA THR A 19 -13.01 -2.83 -8.90
C THR A 19 -12.64 -4.25 -9.32
N ASN A 20 -12.11 -4.42 -10.55
CA ASN A 20 -11.59 -5.67 -11.10
C ASN A 20 -10.14 -5.53 -11.58
N ALA A 21 -9.34 -4.66 -10.96
CA ALA A 21 -7.93 -4.54 -11.32
C ALA A 21 -7.22 -5.87 -11.04
N SER A 22 -6.93 -6.63 -12.10
CA SER A 22 -6.01 -7.76 -12.06
C SER A 22 -4.54 -7.31 -11.93
N GLY A 23 -4.33 -6.06 -11.52
CA GLY A 23 -3.03 -5.43 -11.42
C GLY A 23 -2.16 -6.22 -10.45
N LEU A 24 -1.10 -6.84 -10.97
CA LEU A 24 -0.14 -7.60 -10.18
C LEU A 24 0.71 -6.72 -9.26
N GLY A 25 0.70 -5.39 -9.40
CA GLY A 25 1.52 -4.49 -8.59
C GLY A 25 1.02 -4.40 -7.14
N MET A 26 0.15 -3.43 -6.87
CA MET A 26 -0.28 -3.12 -5.51
C MET A 26 -1.06 -4.25 -4.83
N ASN A 27 -1.95 -4.94 -5.54
CA ASN A 27 -2.73 -6.04 -4.95
C ASN A 27 -1.85 -7.23 -4.53
N LEU A 28 -0.80 -7.55 -5.29
CA LEU A 28 0.10 -8.64 -4.93
C LEU A 28 0.96 -8.27 -3.73
N VAL A 29 1.41 -7.01 -3.65
CA VAL A 29 2.20 -6.55 -2.50
C VAL A 29 1.33 -6.53 -1.24
N ASP A 30 0.10 -6.01 -1.30
CA ASP A 30 -0.84 -6.05 -0.17
C ASP A 30 -1.13 -7.49 0.28
N LYS A 31 -1.44 -8.39 -0.66
CA LYS A 31 -1.67 -9.81 -0.39
C LYS A 31 -0.46 -10.46 0.29
N ARG A 32 0.76 -10.25 -0.23
CA ARG A 32 1.98 -10.83 0.34
C ARG A 32 2.30 -10.30 1.72
N LEU A 33 2.03 -9.01 1.98
CA LEU A 33 2.21 -8.43 3.31
C LEU A 33 1.26 -9.05 4.33
N ARG A 34 -0.02 -9.18 3.98
CA ARG A 34 -1.04 -9.80 4.84
C ARG A 34 -0.75 -11.28 5.09
N GLU A 35 -0.41 -12.03 4.05
CA GLU A 35 -0.09 -13.46 4.17
C GLU A 35 1.14 -13.71 5.06
N ARG A 36 2.12 -12.81 5.04
CA ARG A 36 3.38 -12.98 5.79
C ARG A 36 3.32 -12.45 7.22
N PHE A 37 2.65 -11.32 7.44
CA PHE A 37 2.73 -10.59 8.70
C PHE A 37 1.37 -10.40 9.40
N GLY A 38 0.26 -10.77 8.75
CA GLY A 38 -1.09 -10.63 9.26
C GLY A 38 -1.81 -9.38 8.76
N ASP A 39 -3.11 -9.28 9.06
CA ASP A 39 -4.00 -8.24 8.52
C ASP A 39 -3.69 -6.82 9.02
N ASP A 40 -2.87 -6.71 10.07
CA ASP A 40 -2.34 -5.43 10.56
C ASP A 40 -1.30 -4.81 9.63
N TYR A 41 -0.88 -5.50 8.56
CA TYR A 41 0.08 -5.04 7.55
C TYR A 41 -0.56 -5.00 6.17
N GLY A 42 0.01 -4.19 5.27
CA GLY A 42 -0.53 -4.05 3.92
C GLY A 42 -0.26 -2.70 3.28
N ILE A 43 -1.02 -2.43 2.22
CA ILE A 43 -1.02 -1.18 1.46
C ILE A 43 -2.35 -0.47 1.65
N SER A 44 -2.30 0.86 1.75
CA SER A 44 -3.44 1.73 1.52
C SER A 44 -3.09 2.78 0.47
N VAL A 45 -4.10 3.25 -0.26
CA VAL A 45 -3.94 4.28 -1.29
C VAL A 45 -4.90 5.42 -0.97
N ALA A 46 -4.36 6.64 -0.91
CA ALA A 46 -5.12 7.87 -0.91
C ALA A 46 -4.86 8.59 -2.24
N CYS A 47 -5.91 9.10 -2.88
CA CYS A 47 -5.76 9.85 -4.13
C CYS A 47 -6.62 11.10 -4.05
N GLU A 48 -6.01 12.25 -4.31
CA GLU A 48 -6.69 13.52 -4.52
C GLU A 48 -6.56 13.87 -6.01
N PRO A 49 -7.67 13.91 -6.77
CA PRO A 49 -7.65 14.22 -8.20
C PRO A 49 -6.90 15.50 -8.51
N ASP A 50 -6.06 15.45 -9.55
CA ASP A 50 -5.23 16.58 -10.02
C ASP A 50 -4.25 17.13 -8.97
N SER A 51 -4.03 16.39 -7.87
CA SER A 51 -3.13 16.79 -6.78
C SER A 51 -2.10 15.72 -6.46
N TYR A 52 -2.53 14.55 -5.97
CA TYR A 52 -1.60 13.50 -5.57
C TYR A 52 -2.18 12.09 -5.59
N THR A 53 -1.31 11.11 -5.78
CA THR A 53 -1.55 9.72 -5.38
C THR A 53 -0.53 9.36 -4.29
N ARG A 54 -1.00 8.96 -3.11
CA ARG A 54 -0.18 8.55 -1.98
C ARG A 54 -0.43 7.09 -1.65
N ILE A 55 0.63 6.30 -1.69
CA ILE A 55 0.66 4.90 -1.28
C ILE A 55 1.31 4.84 0.10
N THR A 56 0.62 4.23 1.06
CA THR A 56 1.13 4.01 2.40
C THR A 56 1.32 2.51 2.63
N LEU A 57 2.55 2.09 2.87
CA LEU A 57 2.90 0.74 3.28
C LEU A 57 3.06 0.69 4.79
N ARG A 58 2.38 -0.26 5.42
CA ARG A 58 2.60 -0.61 6.84
C ARG A 58 3.42 -1.89 6.90
N LEU A 59 4.63 -1.79 7.44
CA LEU A 59 5.63 -2.84 7.50
C LEU A 59 6.00 -3.16 8.96
N PRO A 60 6.49 -4.38 9.26
CA PRO A 60 7.06 -4.67 10.57
C PRO A 60 8.32 -3.82 10.79
N TRP A 61 8.48 -3.30 12.00
CA TRP A 61 9.63 -2.45 12.35
C TRP A 61 10.97 -3.22 12.36
N ARG A 62 10.93 -4.52 12.65
CA ARG A 62 12.05 -5.45 12.55
C ARG A 62 11.55 -6.74 11.92
N ASP A 63 12.40 -7.40 11.16
CA ASP A 63 12.14 -8.78 10.76
C ASP A 63 12.04 -9.65 12.02
N GLU A 64 10.83 -10.12 12.31
CA GLU A 64 10.66 -11.37 13.05
C GLU A 64 10.82 -12.50 12.03
N ALA A 65 12.07 -12.82 11.71
CA ALA A 65 12.43 -14.03 10.96
C ALA A 65 12.64 -15.20 11.94
#